data_AF-A0A7J4QFR4-F1
#
_entry.id   AF-A0A7J4QFR4-F1
#
_cell.length_a   1.000
_cell.length_b   1.000
_cell.length_c   1.000
_cell.angle_alpha   90.00
_cell.angle_beta   90.00
_cell.angle_gamma   90.00
#
_symmetry.space_group_name_H-M   'P 1'
#
loop_
_entity.id
_entity.type
_entity.pdbx_description
1 polymer ?
#
loop_
_entity_poly.entity_id
_entity_poly.type
_entity_poly.pdbx_seq_one_letter_code
_entity_poly.pdbx_strand_id
1 'polypeptide(L)'
;MAEQSVKVLVEGGKATAAPPLGPALGPLGVNIGAVVADINKKTASFQKMQVPVEVKVNSETKQYTITVGTPPAAALIKKEAGVEKGAGNPKVDKVADILIEQVIKVAKMKEDSLLGKDTKGRVKEIMGTCQSMGILVEGKPAHEAIAEVNAGKYDQKIASGKTELSAEEMKKLEEERKHLAEEMEKKRALYEKTAKDILEMFKGKERAIVKAKLKEANIPDQIIKELLPVEEEKAPAAEAKKEEPKKK
;
A
#
# COMPACT_ATOMS: atom_id res chain seq x y z
N MET A 1 -7.24 -10.68 37.18
CA MET A 1 -8.00 -10.08 36.08
C MET A 1 -7.30 -10.43 34.77
N ALA A 2 -7.72 -11.50 34.11
CA ALA A 2 -7.17 -11.91 32.83
C ALA A 2 -7.81 -11.04 31.73
N GLU A 3 -7.16 -9.93 31.39
CA GLU A 3 -7.48 -9.17 30.17
C GLU A 3 -6.73 -9.78 29.00
N GLN A 4 -7.46 -10.26 28.00
CA GLN A 4 -6.88 -10.80 26.77
C GLN A 4 -7.04 -9.76 25.67
N SER A 5 -5.93 -9.29 25.10
CA SER A 5 -5.94 -8.40 23.94
C SER A 5 -5.66 -9.20 22.68
N VAL A 6 -6.49 -8.96 21.66
CA VAL A 6 -6.36 -9.57 20.34
C VAL A 6 -6.22 -8.46 19.31
N LYS A 7 -5.14 -8.52 18.53
CA LYS A 7 -4.87 -7.59 17.44
C LYS A 7 -5.20 -8.24 16.11
N VAL A 8 -6.12 -7.65 15.36
CA VAL A 8 -6.54 -8.12 14.04
C VAL A 8 -6.40 -7.02 13.02
N LEU A 9 -6.09 -7.39 11.77
CA LEU A 9 -6.09 -6.46 10.65
C LEU A 9 -7.40 -6.66 9.88
N VAL A 10 -8.16 -5.58 9.70
CA VAL A 10 -9.46 -5.61 9.03
C VAL A 10 -9.51 -4.57 7.92
N GLU A 11 -10.25 -4.85 6.85
CA GLU A 11 -10.54 -3.83 5.84
C GLU A 11 -11.64 -2.89 6.35
N GLY A 12 -11.34 -1.60 6.37
CA GLY A 12 -12.27 -0.57 6.85
C GLY A 12 -13.55 -0.56 6.04
N GLY A 13 -14.69 -0.49 6.74
CA GLY A 13 -16.04 -0.45 6.16
C GLY A 13 -16.54 -1.76 5.52
N LYS A 14 -15.70 -2.82 5.47
CA LYS A 14 -16.08 -4.16 4.99
C LYS A 14 -15.52 -5.26 5.90
N ALA A 15 -15.47 -5.03 7.20
CA ALA A 15 -15.15 -6.09 8.15
C ALA A 15 -16.24 -7.18 8.06
N THR A 16 -15.80 -8.43 7.91
CA THR A 16 -16.65 -9.61 7.88
C THR A 16 -16.20 -10.57 8.98
N ALA A 17 -17.08 -11.47 9.43
CA ALA A 17 -16.75 -12.52 10.41
C ALA A 17 -15.87 -13.65 9.81
N ALA A 18 -15.09 -13.34 8.78
CA ALA A 18 -14.22 -14.23 8.06
C ALA A 18 -13.04 -14.73 8.94
N PRO A 19 -12.20 -15.67 8.45
CA PRO A 19 -11.12 -16.30 9.21
C PRO A 19 -10.15 -15.39 9.98
N PRO A 20 -9.90 -14.10 9.68
CA PRO A 20 -9.05 -13.28 10.55
C PRO A 20 -9.67 -12.93 11.92
N LEU A 21 -11.01 -12.85 12.03
CA LEU A 21 -11.72 -12.44 13.25
C LEU A 21 -12.29 -13.63 14.03
N GLY A 22 -12.83 -14.63 13.33
CA GLY A 22 -13.50 -15.77 13.95
C GLY A 22 -12.62 -16.60 14.91
N PRO A 23 -11.45 -17.12 14.48
CA PRO A 23 -10.51 -17.85 15.32
C PRO A 23 -9.88 -17.00 16.43
N ALA A 24 -9.73 -15.70 16.19
CA ALA A 24 -9.09 -14.78 17.12
C ALA A 24 -10.02 -14.39 18.28
N LEU A 25 -11.32 -14.27 18.02
CA LEU A 25 -12.35 -13.91 19.00
C LEU A 25 -13.16 -15.10 19.53
N GLY A 26 -13.16 -16.24 18.83
CA GLY A 26 -13.90 -17.45 19.19
C GLY A 26 -13.55 -18.02 20.58
N PRO A 27 -12.27 -18.16 20.95
CA PRO A 27 -11.86 -18.64 22.28
C PRO A 27 -12.28 -17.71 23.43
N LEU A 28 -12.57 -16.44 23.12
CA LEU A 28 -12.91 -15.40 24.08
C LEU A 28 -14.41 -15.32 24.39
N GLY A 29 -15.25 -16.07 23.65
CA GLY A 29 -16.69 -16.14 23.90
C GLY A 29 -17.46 -14.83 23.71
N VAL A 30 -16.92 -13.88 22.93
CA VAL A 30 -17.55 -12.59 22.61
C VAL A 30 -18.47 -12.69 21.39
N ASN A 31 -19.47 -11.82 21.32
CA ASN A 31 -20.39 -11.76 20.19
C ASN A 31 -19.68 -11.17 18.95
N ILE A 32 -19.22 -12.05 18.06
CA ILE A 32 -18.48 -11.71 16.84
C ILE A 32 -19.28 -10.75 15.95
N GLY A 33 -20.60 -10.94 15.83
CA GLY A 33 -21.46 -10.10 14.99
C GLY A 33 -21.55 -8.66 15.49
N ALA A 34 -21.65 -8.46 16.81
CA ALA A 34 -21.66 -7.14 17.41
C ALA A 34 -20.31 -6.42 17.24
N VAL A 35 -19.20 -7.15 17.46
CA VAL A 35 -17.85 -6.62 17.27
C VAL A 35 -17.61 -6.18 15.82
N VAL A 36 -18.02 -6.99 14.84
CA VAL A 36 -17.90 -6.65 13.41
C VAL A 36 -18.71 -5.40 13.06
N ALA A 37 -19.93 -5.26 13.59
CA ALA A 37 -20.76 -4.08 13.36
C ALA A 37 -20.15 -2.81 13.96
N ASP A 38 -19.62 -2.90 15.19
CA ASP A 38 -18.97 -1.77 15.86
C ASP A 38 -17.66 -1.35 15.14
N ILE A 39 -16.89 -2.33 14.65
CA ILE A 39 -15.70 -2.07 13.82
C ILE A 39 -16.11 -1.35 12.53
N ASN A 40 -17.13 -1.82 11.83
CA ASN A 40 -17.58 -1.20 10.58
C ASN A 40 -18.08 0.24 10.78
N LYS A 41 -18.77 0.52 11.90
CA LYS A 41 -19.17 1.89 12.26
C LYS A 41 -17.96 2.80 12.49
N LYS A 42 -16.97 2.35 13.29
CA LYS A 42 -15.77 3.13 13.60
C LYS A 42 -14.82 3.28 12.41
N THR A 43 -14.80 2.31 11.50
CA THR A 43 -13.91 2.30 10.31
C THR A 43 -14.57 2.79 9.03
N ALA A 44 -15.81 3.30 9.10
CA ALA A 44 -16.55 3.80 7.93
C ALA A 44 -15.79 4.91 7.18
N SER A 45 -15.03 5.76 7.89
CA SER A 45 -14.20 6.82 7.29
C SER A 45 -12.95 6.27 6.56
N PHE A 46 -12.56 5.02 6.87
CA PHE A 46 -11.37 4.35 6.37
C PHE A 46 -11.69 3.23 5.37
N GLN A 47 -12.78 3.38 4.61
CA GLN A 47 -13.19 2.42 3.59
C GLN A 47 -12.04 2.01 2.65
N LYS A 48 -11.94 0.71 2.39
CA LYS A 48 -10.90 0.08 1.53
C LYS A 48 -9.46 0.20 2.03
N MET A 49 -9.24 0.63 3.28
CA MET A 49 -7.91 0.62 3.90
C MET A 49 -7.81 -0.48 4.94
N GLN A 50 -6.63 -1.09 5.07
CA GLN A 50 -6.37 -2.03 6.16
C GLN A 50 -6.16 -1.25 7.45
N VAL A 51 -6.99 -1.51 8.45
CA VAL A 51 -6.96 -0.84 9.75
C VAL A 51 -6.66 -1.89 10.83
N PRO A 52 -5.61 -1.69 11.65
CA PRO A 52 -5.37 -2.55 12.81
C PRO A 52 -6.42 -2.24 13.88
N VAL A 53 -7.06 -3.26 14.39
CA VAL A 53 -8.04 -3.16 15.48
C VAL A 53 -7.56 -4.04 16.63
N GLU A 54 -7.53 -3.45 17.82
CA GLU A 54 -7.27 -4.17 19.06
C GLU A 54 -8.58 -4.36 19.81
N VAL A 55 -8.93 -5.61 20.08
CA VAL A 55 -10.09 -5.98 20.89
C VAL A 55 -9.55 -6.49 22.22
N LYS A 56 -9.83 -5.75 23.30
CA LYS A 56 -9.56 -6.19 24.67
C LYS A 56 -10.80 -6.86 25.20
N VAL A 57 -10.69 -8.10 25.66
CA VAL A 57 -11.79 -8.86 26.25
C VAL A 57 -11.43 -9.20 27.69
N ASN A 58 -12.36 -8.91 28.60
CA ASN A 58 -12.28 -9.37 29.97
C ASN A 58 -12.95 -10.75 30.08
N SER A 59 -12.19 -11.78 30.45
CA SER A 59 -12.68 -13.15 30.51
C SER A 59 -13.73 -13.40 31.61
N GLU A 60 -13.81 -12.53 32.63
CA GLU A 60 -14.74 -12.66 33.76
C GLU A 60 -16.08 -11.97 33.48
N THR A 61 -16.06 -10.75 32.93
CA THR A 61 -17.26 -9.95 32.66
C THR A 61 -17.79 -10.10 31.23
N LYS A 62 -17.03 -10.77 30.35
CA LYS A 62 -17.28 -10.87 28.90
C LYS A 62 -17.42 -9.52 28.19
N GLN A 63 -17.01 -8.45 28.86
CA GLN A 63 -17.01 -7.10 28.30
C GLN A 63 -15.85 -6.98 27.32
N TYR A 64 -16.10 -6.33 26.20
CA TYR A 64 -15.11 -6.09 25.16
C TYR A 64 -14.94 -4.60 24.91
N THR A 65 -13.69 -4.16 24.76
CA THR A 65 -13.34 -2.80 24.38
C THR A 65 -12.62 -2.83 23.04
N ILE A 66 -13.15 -2.12 22.06
CA ILE A 66 -12.59 -2.04 20.71
C ILE A 66 -11.83 -0.73 20.57
N THR A 67 -10.51 -0.84 20.43
CA THR A 67 -9.62 0.27 20.07
C THR A 67 -9.26 0.13 18.59
N VAL A 68 -9.70 1.10 17.79
CA VAL A 68 -9.31 1.17 16.37
C VAL A 68 -8.01 1.95 16.31
N GLY A 69 -6.95 1.31 15.81
CA GLY A 69 -5.69 1.97 15.56
C GLY A 69 -5.73 2.78 14.27
N THR A 70 -4.74 3.66 14.08
CA THR A 70 -4.63 4.41 12.82
C THR A 70 -4.13 3.49 11.69
N PRO A 71 -4.71 3.58 10.47
CA PRO A 71 -4.22 2.80 9.34
C PRO A 71 -2.74 3.07 9.02
N PRO A 72 -2.09 2.14 8.29
CA PRO A 72 -0.73 2.31 7.81
C PRO A 72 -0.57 3.62 7.03
N ALA A 73 0.56 4.32 7.24
CA ALA A 73 0.87 5.55 6.52
C ALA A 73 0.81 5.34 4.99
N ALA A 74 1.26 4.18 4.51
CA ALA A 74 1.17 3.80 3.12
C ALA A 74 -0.26 3.84 2.56
N ALA A 75 -1.27 3.39 3.32
CA ALA A 75 -2.66 3.39 2.88
C ALA A 75 -3.24 4.82 2.83
N LEU A 76 -2.90 5.66 3.80
CA LEU A 76 -3.32 7.06 3.84
C LEU A 76 -2.70 7.87 2.70
N ILE A 77 -1.40 7.70 2.45
CA ILE A 77 -0.71 8.37 1.35
C ILE A 77 -1.28 7.92 0.01
N LYS A 78 -1.54 6.61 -0.19
CA LYS A 78 -2.19 6.09 -1.40
C LYS A 78 -3.56 6.71 -1.66
N LYS A 79 -4.34 6.94 -0.61
CA LYS A 79 -5.65 7.60 -0.71
C LYS A 79 -5.52 9.06 -1.17
N GLU A 80 -4.60 9.82 -0.59
CA GLU A 80 -4.37 11.22 -0.96
C GLU A 80 -3.69 11.36 -2.34
N ALA A 81 -2.80 10.43 -2.70
CA ALA A 81 -2.17 10.34 -4.02
C ALA A 81 -3.10 9.76 -5.11
N GLY A 82 -4.22 9.14 -4.71
CA GLY A 82 -5.17 8.47 -5.59
C GLY A 82 -4.57 7.31 -6.40
N VAL A 83 -3.66 6.53 -5.80
CA VAL A 83 -3.01 5.36 -6.43
C VAL A 83 -3.23 4.09 -5.64
N GLU A 84 -3.53 2.98 -6.32
CA GLU A 84 -3.82 1.69 -5.66
C GLU A 84 -2.54 0.90 -5.30
N LYS A 85 -1.51 1.01 -6.15
CA LYS A 85 -0.22 0.33 -6.01
C LYS A 85 0.92 1.35 -5.92
N GLY A 86 1.94 1.03 -5.11
CA GLY A 86 3.17 1.81 -5.06
C GLY A 86 4.14 1.43 -6.18
N ALA A 87 5.27 2.12 -6.26
CA ALA A 87 6.32 1.83 -7.23
C ALA A 87 6.89 0.43 -7.04
N GLY A 88 7.07 -0.30 -8.15
CA GLY A 88 7.85 -1.55 -8.15
C GLY A 88 9.33 -1.28 -7.85
N ASN A 89 9.90 -0.21 -8.43
CA ASN A 89 11.23 0.26 -8.11
C ASN A 89 11.23 1.77 -7.76
N PRO A 90 11.16 2.16 -6.47
CA PRO A 90 10.93 3.55 -6.05
C PRO A 90 12.04 4.54 -6.43
N LYS A 91 13.23 4.04 -6.79
CA LYS A 91 14.34 4.87 -7.28
C LYS A 91 14.14 5.31 -8.73
N VAL A 92 13.45 4.51 -9.53
CA VAL A 92 13.34 4.67 -11.00
C VAL A 92 11.93 5.10 -11.37
N ASP A 93 10.92 4.44 -10.81
CA ASP A 93 9.52 4.68 -11.09
C ASP A 93 8.92 5.62 -10.04
N LYS A 94 8.30 6.69 -10.54
CA LYS A 94 7.53 7.64 -9.72
C LYS A 94 6.05 7.46 -10.04
N VAL A 95 5.27 7.04 -9.05
CA VAL A 95 3.88 6.59 -9.28
C VAL A 95 2.86 7.69 -9.02
N ALA A 96 3.21 8.65 -8.17
CA ALA A 96 2.37 9.81 -7.89
C ALA A 96 3.22 10.98 -7.41
N ASP A 97 2.61 12.16 -7.43
CA ASP A 97 3.10 13.35 -6.75
C ASP A 97 2.03 13.80 -5.75
N ILE A 98 2.48 14.32 -4.61
CA ILE A 98 1.61 14.86 -3.55
C ILE A 98 2.15 16.19 -3.05
N LEU A 99 1.25 17.06 -2.62
CA LEU A 99 1.65 18.34 -2.04
C LEU A 99 2.02 18.20 -0.56
N ILE A 100 2.84 19.12 -0.07
CA ILE A 100 3.27 19.13 1.34
C ILE A 100 2.06 19.24 2.30
N GLU A 101 0.97 19.86 1.86
CA GLU A 101 -0.27 20.00 2.63
C GLU A 101 -0.97 18.66 2.87
N GLN A 102 -0.97 17.79 1.86
CA GLN A 102 -1.50 16.43 2.00
C GLN A 102 -0.66 15.61 2.97
N VAL A 103 0.67 15.78 2.92
CA VAL A 103 1.60 15.15 3.87
C VAL A 103 1.31 15.63 5.30
N ILE A 104 1.10 16.93 5.50
CA ILE A 104 0.76 17.51 6.81
C ILE A 104 -0.59 16.96 7.31
N LYS A 105 -1.60 16.87 6.45
CA LYS A 105 -2.91 16.30 6.77
C LYS A 105 -2.78 14.84 7.22
N VAL A 106 -2.02 14.02 6.50
CA VAL A 106 -1.75 12.62 6.87
C VAL A 106 -0.97 12.54 8.19
N ALA A 107 0.01 13.43 8.41
CA ALA A 107 0.78 13.47 9.65
C ALA A 107 -0.09 13.84 10.86
N LYS A 108 -1.06 14.77 10.71
CA LYS A 108 -2.05 15.11 11.73
C LYS A 108 -3.02 13.96 12.00
N MET A 109 -3.53 13.29 10.96
CA MET A 109 -4.41 12.13 11.12
C MET A 109 -3.72 10.96 11.84
N LYS A 110 -2.39 10.85 11.72
CA LYS A 110 -1.59 9.79 12.33
C LYS A 110 -0.78 10.26 13.55
N GLU A 111 -1.12 11.41 14.11
CA GLU A 111 -0.39 12.02 15.22
C GLU A 111 -0.17 11.04 16.39
N ASP A 112 -1.20 10.29 16.79
CA ASP A 112 -1.14 9.34 17.92
C ASP A 112 -0.21 8.15 17.68
N SER A 113 0.13 7.86 16.42
CA SER A 113 0.96 6.70 16.04
C SER A 113 2.36 7.08 15.56
N LEU A 114 2.69 8.38 15.50
CA LEU A 114 4.01 8.85 15.07
C LEU A 114 4.87 9.18 16.29
N LEU A 115 6.18 8.94 16.17
CA LEU A 115 7.14 9.18 17.28
C LEU A 115 7.75 10.59 17.25
N GLY A 116 7.52 11.35 16.17
CA GLY A 116 8.01 12.71 16.00
C GLY A 116 7.55 13.62 17.13
N LYS A 117 8.51 14.22 17.83
CA LYS A 117 8.27 15.21 18.90
C LYS A 117 7.58 16.47 18.39
N ASP A 118 7.97 16.91 17.19
CA ASP A 118 7.42 18.08 16.53
C ASP A 118 6.63 17.69 15.29
N THR A 119 5.67 18.52 14.88
CA THR A 119 4.92 18.36 13.62
C THR A 119 5.86 18.21 12.42
N LYS A 120 7.00 18.91 12.44
CA LYS A 120 8.07 18.78 11.44
C LYS A 120 8.70 17.38 11.41
N GLY A 121 8.93 16.77 12.57
CA GLY A 121 9.44 15.39 12.65
C GLY A 121 8.43 14.39 12.09
N ARG A 122 7.15 14.57 12.44
CA ARG A 122 6.05 13.73 11.94
C ARG A 122 5.86 13.82 10.43
N VAL A 123 5.97 15.03 9.86
CA VAL A 123 5.95 15.24 8.40
C VAL A 123 7.08 14.48 7.73
N LYS A 124 8.30 14.50 8.28
CA LYS A 124 9.45 13.75 7.72
C LYS A 124 9.22 12.23 7.75
N GLU A 125 8.61 11.69 8.80
CA GLU A 125 8.27 10.25 8.86
C GLU A 125 7.32 9.84 7.72
N ILE A 126 6.32 10.67 7.44
CA ILE A 126 5.41 10.45 6.31
C ILE A 126 6.15 10.60 4.97
N MET A 127 7.00 11.62 4.81
CA MET A 127 7.81 11.80 3.60
C MET A 127 8.78 10.63 3.34
N GLY A 128 9.36 10.05 4.40
CA GLY A 128 10.18 8.84 4.29
C GLY A 128 9.38 7.64 3.77
N THR A 129 8.09 7.56 4.15
CA THR A 129 7.19 6.54 3.61
C THR A 129 6.91 6.79 2.12
N CYS A 130 6.73 8.06 1.71
CA CYS A 130 6.58 8.43 0.30
C CYS A 130 7.80 8.02 -0.54
N GLN A 131 9.01 8.17 0.01
CA GLN A 131 10.25 7.76 -0.64
C GLN A 131 10.24 6.26 -0.99
N SER A 132 9.89 5.41 -0.03
CA SER A 132 9.84 3.96 -0.21
C SER A 132 8.76 3.50 -1.19
N MET A 133 7.73 4.32 -1.40
CA MET A 133 6.64 4.03 -2.35
C MET A 133 6.85 4.66 -3.73
N GLY A 134 7.92 5.43 -3.92
CA GLY A 134 8.19 6.14 -5.18
C GLY A 134 7.19 7.28 -5.43
N ILE A 135 6.80 8.00 -4.38
CA ILE A 135 5.92 9.16 -4.48
C ILE A 135 6.77 10.43 -4.37
N LEU A 136 6.55 11.35 -5.29
CA LEU A 136 7.16 12.68 -5.29
C LEU A 136 6.44 13.59 -4.31
N VAL A 137 7.14 14.60 -3.81
CA VAL A 137 6.55 15.65 -2.99
C VAL A 137 6.89 16.99 -3.62
N GLU A 138 5.88 17.75 -4.03
CA GLU A 138 6.03 19.04 -4.74
C GLU A 138 6.95 18.91 -5.97
N GLY A 139 6.74 17.87 -6.79
CA GLY A 139 7.52 17.59 -7.99
C GLY A 139 8.96 17.11 -7.74
N LYS A 140 9.37 16.94 -6.49
CA LYS A 140 10.74 16.55 -6.11
C LYS A 140 10.80 15.17 -5.46
N PRO A 141 11.94 14.47 -5.57
CA PRO A 141 12.13 13.25 -4.82
C PRO A 141 12.14 13.54 -3.33
N ALA A 142 11.50 12.66 -2.55
CA ALA A 142 11.31 12.84 -1.11
C ALA A 142 12.60 13.17 -0.32
N HIS A 143 13.77 12.70 -0.76
CA HIS A 143 15.04 13.02 -0.10
C HIS A 143 15.40 14.51 -0.16
N GLU A 144 15.19 15.17 -1.30
CA GLU A 144 15.41 16.61 -1.48
C GLU A 144 14.34 17.39 -0.73
N ALA A 145 13.08 16.95 -0.80
CA ALA A 145 12.01 17.59 -0.07
C ALA A 145 12.23 17.53 1.46
N ILE A 146 12.76 16.42 1.99
CA ILE A 146 13.15 16.30 3.41
C ILE A 146 14.28 17.28 3.75
N ALA A 147 15.25 17.48 2.85
CA ALA A 147 16.33 18.45 3.02
C ALA A 147 15.78 19.89 3.04
N GLU A 148 14.83 20.23 2.16
CA GLU A 148 14.16 21.54 2.16
C GLU A 148 13.32 21.77 3.42
N VAL A 149 12.66 20.71 3.93
CA VAL A 149 11.98 20.76 5.23
C VAL A 149 13.00 21.01 6.34
N ASN A 150 14.15 20.33 6.36
CA ASN A 150 15.22 20.61 7.33
C ASN A 150 15.72 22.06 7.24
N ALA A 151 15.87 22.59 6.03
CA ALA A 151 16.25 23.98 5.77
C ALA A 151 15.18 25.02 6.17
N GLY A 152 13.99 24.57 6.60
CA GLY A 152 12.94 25.43 7.14
C GLY A 152 12.05 26.09 6.09
N LYS A 153 12.18 25.70 4.82
CA LYS A 153 11.43 26.28 3.70
C LYS A 153 9.91 26.11 3.82
N TYR A 154 9.46 25.08 4.53
CA TYR A 154 8.05 24.74 4.74
C TYR A 154 7.57 24.97 6.17
N ASP A 155 8.39 25.56 7.05
CA ASP A 155 8.03 25.73 8.47
C ASP A 155 6.80 26.64 8.63
N GLN A 156 6.60 27.63 7.75
CA GLN A 156 5.37 28.45 7.72
C GLN A 156 4.13 27.66 7.32
N LYS A 157 4.22 26.73 6.36
CA LYS A 157 3.09 25.86 5.97
C LYS A 157 2.76 24.88 7.09
N ILE A 158 3.78 24.29 7.72
CA ILE A 158 3.64 23.38 8.87
C ILE A 158 3.01 24.11 10.08
N ALA A 159 3.45 25.34 10.37
CA ALA A 159 2.92 26.15 11.48
C ALA A 159 1.52 26.71 11.20
N SER A 160 1.22 27.06 9.94
CA SER A 160 -0.11 27.56 9.55
C SER A 160 -1.20 26.50 9.63
N GLY A 161 -0.83 25.22 9.67
CA GLY A 161 -1.76 24.11 9.86
C GLY A 161 -2.83 23.99 8.77
N LYS A 162 -2.70 24.69 7.63
CA LYS A 162 -3.65 24.65 6.53
C LYS A 162 -3.76 23.21 6.01
N THR A 163 -4.90 22.62 6.28
CA THR A 163 -5.32 21.27 5.85
C THR A 163 -6.26 21.32 4.64
N GLU A 164 -6.52 22.52 4.12
CA GLU A 164 -7.46 22.77 3.04
C GLU A 164 -6.67 23.10 1.79
N LEU A 165 -6.58 22.12 0.87
CA LEU A 165 -6.14 22.39 -0.49
C LEU A 165 -7.12 23.37 -1.11
N SER A 166 -6.63 24.51 -1.57
CA SER A 166 -7.43 25.42 -2.36
C SER A 166 -7.83 24.74 -3.68
N ALA A 167 -9.00 25.06 -4.23
CA ALA A 167 -9.48 24.45 -5.48
C ALA A 167 -8.51 24.65 -6.67
N GLU A 168 -7.58 25.60 -6.58
CA GLU A 168 -6.53 25.85 -7.56
C GLU A 168 -5.37 24.85 -7.44
N GLU A 169 -5.01 24.42 -6.22
CA GLU A 169 -3.97 23.42 -5.98
C GLU A 169 -4.42 22.02 -6.39
N MET A 170 -5.71 21.69 -6.24
CA MET A 170 -6.27 20.45 -6.82
C MET A 170 -6.19 20.43 -8.34
N LYS A 171 -6.43 21.56 -9.02
CA LYS A 171 -6.31 21.64 -10.49
C LYS A 171 -4.86 21.47 -10.95
N LYS A 172 -3.90 22.10 -10.27
CA LYS A 172 -2.47 21.88 -10.55
C LYS A 172 -2.04 20.45 -10.30
N LEU A 173 -2.51 19.84 -9.21
CA LEU A 173 -2.24 18.43 -8.91
C LEU A 173 -2.85 17.50 -9.98
N GLU A 174 -4.04 17.80 -10.51
CA GLU A 174 -4.65 17.03 -11.60
C GLU A 174 -3.89 17.18 -12.92
N GLU A 175 -3.41 18.38 -13.24
CA GLU A 175 -2.55 18.62 -14.41
C GLU A 175 -1.19 17.93 -14.28
N GLU A 176 -0.56 18.01 -13.11
CA GLU A 176 0.68 17.29 -12.81
C GLU A 176 0.45 15.77 -12.85
N ARG A 177 -0.66 15.25 -12.33
CA ARG A 177 -1.01 13.83 -12.43
C ARG A 177 -1.23 13.39 -13.87
N LYS A 178 -1.79 14.23 -14.74
CA LYS A 178 -1.92 13.95 -16.17
C LYS A 178 -0.57 13.93 -16.86
N HIS A 179 0.29 14.93 -16.61
CA HIS A 179 1.63 14.97 -17.16
C HIS A 179 2.47 13.77 -16.67
N LEU A 180 2.38 13.43 -15.38
CA LEU A 180 3.06 12.28 -14.80
C LEU A 180 2.52 10.97 -15.37
N ALA A 181 1.20 10.86 -15.60
CA ALA A 181 0.60 9.70 -16.25
C ALA A 181 1.08 9.56 -17.71
N GLU A 182 1.19 10.65 -18.46
CA GLU A 182 1.72 10.64 -19.83
C GLU A 182 3.22 10.31 -19.88
N GLU A 183 4.03 10.84 -18.95
CA GLU A 183 5.43 10.45 -18.80
C GLU A 183 5.57 8.98 -18.41
N MET A 184 4.69 8.48 -17.54
CA MET A 184 4.63 7.09 -17.14
C MET A 184 4.20 6.17 -18.29
N GLU A 185 3.27 6.60 -19.15
CA GLU A 185 2.85 5.86 -20.34
C GLU A 185 3.97 5.81 -21.39
N LYS A 186 4.67 6.93 -21.63
CA LYS A 186 5.84 6.98 -22.51
C LYS A 186 6.98 6.11 -21.98
N LYS A 187 7.25 6.15 -20.67
CA LYS A 187 8.22 5.27 -20.02
C LYS A 187 7.79 3.81 -20.11
N ARG A 188 6.52 3.49 -19.84
CA ARG A 188 5.98 2.13 -19.97
C ARG A 188 6.10 1.61 -21.41
N ALA A 189 5.81 2.43 -22.41
CA ALA A 189 5.99 2.08 -23.81
C ALA A 189 7.46 1.85 -24.17
N LEU A 190 8.39 2.63 -23.61
CA LEU A 190 9.82 2.42 -23.77
C LEU A 190 10.28 1.12 -23.09
N TYR A 191 9.81 0.84 -21.88
CA TYR A 191 10.09 -0.42 -21.18
C TYR A 191 9.50 -1.62 -21.92
N GLU A 192 8.31 -1.50 -22.49
CA GLU A 192 7.69 -2.57 -23.29
C GLU A 192 8.44 -2.80 -24.61
N LYS A 193 8.90 -1.75 -25.28
CA LYS A 193 9.77 -1.89 -26.46
C LYS A 193 11.08 -2.58 -26.09
N THR A 194 11.75 -2.11 -25.05
CA THR A 194 13.00 -2.70 -24.56
C THR A 194 12.81 -4.15 -24.13
N ALA A 195 11.68 -4.49 -23.50
CA ALA A 195 11.35 -5.85 -23.12
C ALA A 195 11.06 -6.75 -24.33
N LYS A 196 10.36 -6.23 -25.36
CA LYS A 196 10.11 -6.94 -26.62
C LYS A 196 11.40 -7.17 -27.40
N ASP A 197 12.28 -6.19 -27.48
CA ASP A 197 13.60 -6.31 -28.12
C ASP A 197 14.46 -7.38 -27.41
N ILE A 198 14.48 -7.39 -26.08
CA ILE A 198 15.18 -8.43 -25.30
C ILE A 198 14.54 -9.81 -25.52
N LEU A 199 13.21 -9.90 -25.60
CA LEU A 199 12.51 -11.16 -25.84
C LEU A 199 12.77 -11.71 -27.25
N GLU A 200 12.87 -10.84 -28.26
CA GLU A 200 13.25 -11.23 -29.62
C GLU A 200 14.73 -11.63 -29.72
N MET A 201 15.63 -10.88 -29.08
CA MET A 201 17.06 -11.20 -29.05
C MET A 201 17.38 -12.51 -28.32
N PHE A 202 16.52 -12.95 -27.39
CA PHE A 202 16.70 -14.17 -26.61
C PHE A 202 15.66 -15.26 -26.92
N LYS A 203 15.01 -15.19 -28.08
CA LYS A 203 14.04 -16.19 -28.56
C LYS A 203 14.73 -17.56 -28.68
N GLY A 204 14.41 -18.49 -27.77
CA GLY A 204 14.96 -19.85 -27.72
C GLY A 204 15.91 -20.18 -26.57
N LYS A 205 16.22 -19.24 -25.65
CA LYS A 205 16.98 -19.52 -24.42
C LYS A 205 16.07 -19.71 -23.20
N GLU A 206 16.58 -20.34 -22.14
CA GLU A 206 15.82 -20.60 -20.90
C GLU A 206 15.14 -19.34 -20.34
N ARG A 207 13.87 -19.47 -19.96
CA ARG A 207 13.03 -18.40 -19.38
C ARG A 207 13.69 -17.75 -18.16
N ALA A 208 14.52 -18.49 -17.42
CA ALA A 208 15.29 -17.98 -16.29
C ALA A 208 16.36 -16.94 -16.71
N ILE A 209 17.02 -17.14 -17.85
CA ILE A 209 18.04 -16.22 -18.39
C ILE A 209 17.38 -14.95 -18.92
N VAL A 210 16.23 -15.09 -19.59
CA VAL A 210 15.43 -13.95 -20.09
C VAL A 210 14.91 -13.11 -18.92
N LYS A 211 14.38 -13.75 -17.88
CA LYS A 211 13.94 -13.06 -16.66
C LYS A 211 15.09 -12.36 -15.92
N ALA A 212 16.26 -12.99 -15.85
CA ALA A 212 17.45 -12.39 -15.25
C ALA A 212 17.88 -11.12 -16.00
N LYS A 213 17.92 -11.16 -17.34
CA LYS A 213 18.27 -9.99 -18.16
C LYS A 213 17.21 -8.89 -18.18
N LEU A 214 15.93 -9.24 -18.14
CA LEU A 214 14.85 -8.26 -17.99
C LEU A 214 14.91 -7.54 -16.64
N LYS A 215 15.32 -8.26 -15.59
CA LYS A 215 15.56 -7.70 -14.25
C LYS A 215 16.85 -6.85 -14.21
N GLU A 216 17.88 -7.25 -14.94
CA GLU A 216 19.13 -6.50 -15.12
C GLU A 216 18.93 -5.20 -15.90
N ALA A 217 17.99 -5.20 -16.86
CA ALA A 217 17.56 -4.02 -17.62
C ALA A 217 16.62 -3.07 -16.84
N ASN A 218 16.43 -3.31 -15.53
CA ASN A 218 15.70 -2.42 -14.62
C ASN A 218 14.21 -2.23 -15.00
N ILE A 219 13.62 -3.22 -15.67
CA ILE A 219 12.20 -3.24 -16.04
C ILE A 219 11.37 -3.64 -14.81
N PRO A 220 10.27 -2.93 -14.49
CA PRO A 220 9.40 -3.28 -13.37
C PRO A 220 8.84 -4.70 -13.47
N ASP A 221 8.86 -5.45 -12.36
CA ASP A 221 8.40 -6.86 -12.30
C ASP A 221 6.96 -7.08 -12.81
N GLN A 222 6.13 -6.03 -12.82
CA GLN A 222 4.78 -6.05 -13.38
C GLN A 222 4.77 -6.30 -14.90
N ILE A 223 5.63 -5.61 -15.64
CA ILE A 223 5.74 -5.77 -17.10
C ILE A 223 6.35 -7.14 -17.44
N ILE A 224 7.31 -7.60 -16.63
CA ILE A 224 7.91 -8.94 -16.78
C ILE A 224 6.84 -10.04 -16.57
N LYS A 225 5.96 -9.88 -15.59
CA LYS A 225 4.86 -10.82 -15.32
C LYS A 225 3.74 -10.76 -16.37
N GLU A 226 3.55 -9.61 -17.01
CA GLU A 226 2.58 -9.41 -18.10
C GLU A 226 3.09 -9.99 -19.44
N LEU A 227 4.39 -9.89 -19.71
CA LEU A 227 5.03 -10.45 -20.91
C LEU A 227 5.39 -11.95 -20.77
N LEU A 228 5.56 -12.43 -19.53
CA LEU A 228 5.76 -13.84 -19.19
C LEU A 228 4.71 -14.23 -18.14
N PRO A 229 3.45 -14.45 -18.54
CA PRO A 229 2.45 -14.98 -17.63
C PRO A 229 2.94 -16.32 -17.07
N VAL A 230 2.91 -16.43 -15.74
CA VAL A 230 3.12 -17.69 -15.04
C VAL A 230 1.92 -18.56 -15.42
N GLU A 231 2.12 -19.62 -16.20
CA GLU A 231 1.14 -20.71 -16.24
C GLU A 231 0.91 -21.14 -14.80
N GLU A 232 -0.33 -20.98 -14.33
CA GLU A 232 -0.75 -21.30 -12.97
C GLU A 232 -0.28 -22.69 -12.54
N GLU A 233 0.08 -22.78 -11.27
CA GLU A 233 0.27 -24.03 -10.54
C GLU A 233 -0.82 -25.06 -10.88
N LYS A 234 -0.43 -26.17 -11.52
CA LYS A 234 -0.96 -27.47 -11.10
C LYS A 234 0.01 -28.05 -10.07
N ALA A 235 -0.20 -27.65 -8.82
CA ALA A 235 0.39 -28.30 -7.65
C ALA A 235 -0.27 -29.70 -7.42
N PRO A 236 0.38 -30.60 -6.65
CA PRO A 236 0.48 -32.05 -6.90
C PRO A 236 -0.50 -32.92 -6.09
N ALA A 237 -0.75 -34.17 -6.55
CA ALA A 237 -0.70 -35.43 -5.76
C ALA A 237 -1.37 -36.62 -6.47
N ALA A 238 -0.61 -37.71 -6.56
CA ALA A 238 -0.95 -39.14 -6.61
C ALA A 238 -2.42 -39.59 -6.84
N GLU A 239 -2.61 -40.46 -7.84
CA GLU A 239 -3.26 -41.76 -7.63
C GLU A 239 -2.85 -42.77 -8.72
N ALA A 240 -2.41 -43.94 -8.25
CA ALA A 240 -2.03 -45.09 -9.06
C ALA A 240 -3.27 -45.94 -9.39
N LYS A 241 -3.41 -46.41 -10.63
CA LYS A 241 -3.63 -47.83 -11.04
C LYS A 241 -4.29 -47.96 -12.42
N LYS A 242 -3.62 -48.78 -13.24
CA LYS A 242 -4.14 -49.73 -14.25
C LYS A 242 -4.73 -49.20 -15.56
N GLU A 243 -4.53 -50.04 -16.58
CA GLU A 243 -4.92 -49.96 -17.99
C GLU A 243 -3.94 -49.11 -18.82
N GLU A 244 -3.29 -49.62 -19.88
CA GLU A 244 -3.72 -50.59 -20.89
C GLU A 244 -2.46 -51.16 -21.59
N PRO A 245 -2.51 -52.21 -22.45
CA PRO A 245 -3.16 -52.04 -23.75
C PRO A 245 -3.99 -53.24 -24.23
N LYS A 246 -5.15 -52.90 -24.80
CA LYS A 246 -5.97 -53.77 -25.63
C LYS A 246 -5.22 -54.33 -26.83
N LYS A 247 -5.53 -55.60 -27.12
CA LYS A 247 -5.74 -56.20 -28.45
C LYS A 247 -5.06 -55.52 -29.64
N LYS A 248 -4.08 -56.22 -30.22
CA LYS A 248 -4.20 -56.75 -31.58
C LYS A 248 -3.43 -58.05 -31.67
#